data_AF-A0A1I1L4U2-F1
#
_entry.id   AF-A0A1I1L4U2-F1
#
_cell.length_a   1.000
_cell.length_b   1.000
_cell.length_c   1.000
_cell.angle_alpha   90.00
_cell.angle_beta   90.00
_cell.angle_gamma   90.00
#
_symmetry.space_group_name_H-M   'P 1'
#
loop_
_entity.id
_entity.type
_entity.pdbx_description
1 polymer ?
#
loop_
_entity_poly.entity_id
_entity_poly.type
_entity_poly.pdbx_seq_one_letter_code
_entity_poly.pdbx_strand_id
1 'polypeptide(L)'
;MASILDVLNTNLGKQLINKASKETGESNNNVASVLGMVLPLILGNFKNKIQEGHEEALTEMLEEAPDPFKFMKVFSEKETNDLLDCGNDYGEIILGENFSAITNTISESCLIEENSVKKITAISIPVVVAILSIQKKKENLTNNDIEFLIDNALGNSSKYNNSFLETILDTEDDPNIIPKASEMILGKENKKDSILKGYTGGK
;
A
#
# COMPACT_ATOMS: atom_id res chain seq x y z
N MET A 1 -14.18 -14.19 -2.42
CA MET A 1 -13.06 -14.24 -1.46
C MET A 1 -12.26 -12.98 -1.69
N ALA A 2 -11.81 -12.36 -0.62
CA ALA A 2 -10.96 -11.20 -0.67
C ALA A 2 -9.57 -11.61 -1.13
N SER A 3 -8.90 -10.73 -1.85
CA SER A 3 -7.56 -10.90 -2.38
C SER A 3 -6.75 -9.64 -2.12
N ILE A 4 -5.43 -9.75 -2.14
CA ILE A 4 -4.51 -8.63 -2.09
C ILE A 4 -4.83 -7.56 -3.14
N LEU A 5 -5.43 -7.95 -4.27
CA LEU A 5 -5.87 -6.99 -5.30
C LEU A 5 -7.03 -6.10 -4.85
N ASP A 6 -7.85 -6.55 -3.89
CA ASP A 6 -8.94 -5.74 -3.35
C ASP A 6 -8.41 -4.50 -2.61
N VAL A 7 -7.14 -4.53 -2.15
CA VAL A 7 -6.48 -3.37 -1.57
C VAL A 7 -6.47 -2.18 -2.52
N LEU A 8 -6.38 -2.40 -3.84
CA LEU A 8 -6.32 -1.34 -4.84
C LEU A 8 -7.62 -0.52 -4.91
N ASN A 9 -8.72 -1.08 -4.42
CA ASN A 9 -10.02 -0.43 -4.36
C ASN A 9 -10.26 0.32 -3.02
N THR A 10 -9.36 0.18 -2.05
CA THR A 10 -9.47 0.84 -0.74
C THR A 10 -8.74 2.19 -0.71
N ASN A 11 -8.90 2.96 0.37
CA ASN A 11 -8.18 4.22 0.52
C ASN A 11 -6.66 4.01 0.63
N LEU A 12 -6.23 2.92 1.26
CA LEU A 12 -4.83 2.49 1.22
C LEU A 12 -4.33 2.32 -0.22
N GLY A 13 -5.05 1.56 -1.05
CA GLY A 13 -4.69 1.36 -2.45
C GLY A 13 -4.60 2.65 -3.23
N LYS A 14 -5.57 3.56 -3.05
CA LYS A 14 -5.55 4.89 -3.70
C LYS A 14 -4.35 5.72 -3.25
N GLN A 15 -3.99 5.69 -1.96
CA GLN A 15 -2.82 6.39 -1.45
C GLN A 15 -1.52 5.80 -2.00
N LEU A 16 -1.40 4.47 -2.04
CA LEU A 16 -0.27 3.78 -2.65
C LEU A 16 -0.11 4.16 -4.13
N ILE A 17 -1.20 4.12 -4.90
CA ILE A 17 -1.21 4.51 -6.32
C ILE A 17 -0.74 5.96 -6.48
N ASN A 18 -1.33 6.89 -5.72
CA ASN A 18 -0.98 8.30 -5.79
C ASN A 18 0.48 8.58 -5.39
N LYS A 19 1.00 7.86 -4.39
CA LYS A 19 2.36 8.03 -3.89
C LYS A 19 3.38 7.51 -4.90
N ALA A 20 3.16 6.31 -5.42
CA ALA A 20 4.02 5.74 -6.45
C ALA A 20 3.96 6.55 -7.75
N SER A 21 2.79 7.06 -8.15
CA SER A 21 2.65 7.96 -9.30
C SER A 21 3.49 9.23 -9.15
N LYS A 22 3.47 9.87 -7.97
CA LYS A 22 4.30 11.05 -7.69
C LYS A 22 5.80 10.75 -7.75
N GLU A 23 6.20 9.56 -7.33
CA GLU A 23 7.61 9.15 -7.25
C GLU A 23 8.21 8.74 -8.61
N THR A 24 7.38 8.19 -9.48
CA THR A 24 7.82 7.70 -10.80
C THR A 24 7.48 8.65 -11.94
N GLY A 25 6.49 9.55 -11.75
CA GLY A 25 5.91 10.34 -12.83
C GLY A 25 4.93 9.57 -13.71
N GLU A 26 4.69 8.29 -13.42
CA GLU A 26 3.72 7.47 -14.14
C GLU A 26 2.27 7.87 -13.82
N SER A 27 1.36 7.62 -14.76
CA SER A 27 -0.07 7.84 -14.50
C SER A 27 -0.59 6.88 -13.41
N ASN A 28 -1.61 7.30 -12.66
CA ASN A 28 -2.28 6.44 -11.67
C ASN A 28 -2.75 5.11 -12.28
N ASN A 29 -3.19 5.11 -13.54
CA ASN A 29 -3.61 3.88 -14.24
C ASN A 29 -2.43 2.95 -14.51
N ASN A 30 -1.29 3.49 -14.96
CA ASN A 30 -0.07 2.72 -15.17
C ASN A 30 0.43 2.09 -13.87
N VAL A 31 0.44 2.88 -12.78
CA VAL A 31 0.80 2.40 -11.45
C VAL A 31 -0.15 1.29 -10.98
N ALA A 32 -1.46 1.47 -11.14
CA ALA A 32 -2.44 0.45 -10.77
C ALA A 32 -2.24 -0.85 -11.55
N SER A 33 -1.91 -0.79 -12.85
CA SER A 33 -1.59 -1.96 -13.66
C SER A 33 -0.35 -2.70 -13.15
N VAL A 34 0.73 -1.98 -12.84
CA VAL A 34 1.95 -2.57 -12.26
C VAL A 34 1.65 -3.23 -10.92
N LEU A 35 0.92 -2.54 -10.02
CA LEU A 35 0.54 -3.09 -8.72
C LEU A 35 -0.34 -4.35 -8.86
N GLY A 36 -1.23 -4.37 -9.84
CA GLY A 36 -2.07 -5.54 -10.14
C GLY A 36 -1.27 -6.79 -10.51
N MET A 37 -0.07 -6.63 -11.05
CA MET A 37 0.85 -7.74 -11.33
C MET A 37 1.77 -8.01 -10.15
N VAL A 38 2.32 -6.97 -9.52
CA VAL A 38 3.39 -7.13 -8.54
C VAL A 38 2.89 -7.64 -7.19
N LEU A 39 1.69 -7.26 -6.76
CA LEU A 39 1.17 -7.67 -5.44
C LEU A 39 1.01 -9.20 -5.34
N PRO A 40 0.38 -9.90 -6.30
CA PRO A 40 0.37 -11.36 -6.28
C PRO A 40 1.75 -11.99 -6.43
N LEU A 41 2.66 -11.39 -7.20
CA LEU A 41 4.02 -11.91 -7.39
C LEU A 41 4.86 -11.82 -6.11
N ILE A 42 4.73 -10.75 -5.33
CA ILE A 42 5.37 -10.64 -4.01
C ILE A 42 4.88 -11.76 -3.10
N LEU A 43 3.57 -12.00 -3.02
CA LEU A 43 3.00 -13.11 -2.24
C LEU A 43 3.46 -14.49 -2.74
N GLY A 44 3.56 -14.68 -4.06
CA GLY A 44 4.12 -15.89 -4.65
C GLY A 44 5.57 -16.12 -4.24
N ASN A 45 6.39 -15.07 -4.19
CA ASN A 45 7.78 -15.18 -3.73
C ASN A 45 7.88 -15.45 -2.22
N PHE A 46 6.99 -14.88 -1.40
CA PHE A 46 6.84 -15.28 0.00
C PHE A 46 6.63 -16.80 0.13
N LYS A 47 5.73 -17.36 -0.69
CA LYS A 47 5.47 -18.80 -0.71
C LYS A 47 6.69 -19.61 -1.16
N ASN A 48 7.41 -19.16 -2.19
CA ASN A 48 8.66 -19.79 -2.62
C ASN A 48 9.70 -19.79 -1.50
N LYS A 49 9.85 -18.68 -0.78
CA LYS A 49 10.78 -18.56 0.34
C LYS A 49 10.46 -19.51 1.50
N ILE A 50 9.17 -19.74 1.78
CA ILE A 50 8.75 -20.79 2.74
C ILE A 50 9.19 -22.17 2.25
N GLN A 51 8.96 -22.49 0.98
CA GLN A 51 9.35 -23.77 0.38
C GLN A 51 10.88 -23.98 0.35
N GLU A 52 11.64 -22.89 0.25
CA GLU A 52 13.10 -22.87 0.36
C GLU A 52 13.61 -23.01 1.81
N GLY A 53 12.72 -22.99 2.81
CA GLY A 53 13.07 -23.15 4.23
C GLY A 53 13.36 -21.84 4.97
N HIS A 54 12.97 -20.67 4.41
CA HIS A 54 13.16 -19.36 5.03
C HIS A 54 12.00 -18.90 5.92
N GLU A 55 11.13 -19.81 6.35
CA GLU A 55 9.92 -19.50 7.12
C GLU A 55 10.22 -18.75 8.43
N GLU A 56 11.29 -19.11 9.14
CA GLU A 56 11.69 -18.43 10.37
C GLU A 56 12.08 -16.96 10.13
N ALA A 57 12.88 -16.69 9.09
CA ALA A 57 13.26 -15.33 8.73
C ALA A 57 12.06 -14.49 8.27
N LEU A 58 11.12 -15.09 7.54
CA LEU A 58 9.87 -14.42 7.17
C LEU A 58 8.98 -14.16 8.39
N THR A 59 8.95 -15.10 9.35
CA THR A 59 8.23 -14.92 10.60
C THR A 59 8.78 -13.74 11.37
N GLU A 60 10.10 -13.68 11.54
CA GLU A 60 10.81 -12.60 12.22
C GLU A 60 10.55 -11.27 11.52
N MET A 61 10.66 -11.20 10.18
CA MET A 61 10.30 -10.02 9.41
C MET A 61 8.88 -9.53 9.70
N LEU A 62 7.89 -10.42 9.76
CA LEU A 62 6.50 -10.05 10.07
C LEU A 62 6.31 -9.62 11.53
N GLU A 63 7.14 -10.09 12.46
CA GLU A 63 7.11 -9.69 13.87
C GLU A 63 7.79 -8.34 14.11
N GLU A 64 8.93 -8.13 13.46
CA GLU A 64 9.73 -6.91 13.50
C GLU A 64 9.17 -5.79 12.63
N ALA A 65 8.27 -6.13 11.70
CA ALA A 65 7.50 -5.14 10.94
C ALA A 65 6.95 -4.09 11.92
N PRO A 66 7.17 -2.78 11.65
CA PRO A 66 6.81 -1.75 12.61
C PRO A 66 5.34 -1.87 13.03
N ASP A 67 5.00 -1.38 14.24
CA ASP A 67 3.66 -1.50 14.82
C ASP A 67 2.58 -1.43 13.73
N PRO A 68 1.78 -2.48 13.49
CA PRO A 68 1.09 -2.60 12.21
C PRO A 68 0.00 -1.54 11.99
N PHE A 69 -0.60 -1.00 13.05
CA PHE A 69 -1.52 0.12 12.98
C PHE A 69 -0.78 1.45 12.77
N LYS A 70 0.40 1.59 13.41
CA LYS A 70 1.29 2.71 13.17
C LYS A 70 1.87 2.66 11.77
N PHE A 71 2.15 1.49 11.20
CA PHE A 71 2.71 1.33 9.87
C PHE A 71 1.71 1.78 8.80
N MET A 72 0.41 1.49 8.98
CA MET A 72 -0.61 1.99 8.08
C MET A 72 -0.69 3.52 8.08
N LYS A 73 -0.64 4.13 9.26
CA LYS A 73 -0.61 5.59 9.42
C LYS A 73 0.69 6.21 8.91
N VAL A 74 1.82 5.59 9.27
CA VAL A 74 3.16 5.99 8.85
C VAL A 74 3.33 5.80 7.35
N PHE A 75 2.67 4.84 6.69
CA PHE A 75 2.70 4.70 5.22
C PHE A 75 2.02 5.87 4.53
N SER A 76 0.90 6.36 5.09
CA SER A 76 0.22 7.57 4.63
C SER A 76 1.06 8.84 4.84
N GLU A 77 1.86 8.88 5.90
CA GLU A 77 2.59 10.07 6.34
C GLU A 77 4.10 10.07 5.98
N LYS A 78 4.70 8.91 5.67
CA LYS A 78 6.15 8.78 5.42
C LYS A 78 6.55 9.47 4.14
N GLU A 79 7.79 9.91 4.10
CA GLU A 79 8.43 10.31 2.85
C GLU A 79 8.63 9.09 1.95
N THR A 80 8.67 9.31 0.63
CA THR A 80 8.80 8.19 -0.31
C THR A 80 10.17 7.52 -0.23
N ASN A 81 11.23 8.26 0.12
CA ASN A 81 12.57 7.69 0.30
C ASN A 81 12.59 6.60 1.38
N ASP A 82 11.99 6.86 2.54
CA ASP A 82 11.90 5.87 3.62
C ASP A 82 11.17 4.58 3.21
N LEU A 83 10.22 4.68 2.26
CA LEU A 83 9.48 3.52 1.74
C LEU A 83 10.29 2.78 0.67
N LEU A 84 11.06 3.50 -0.15
CA LEU A 84 11.97 2.89 -1.11
C LEU A 84 13.07 2.12 -0.38
N ASP A 85 13.68 2.71 0.65
CA ASP A 85 14.74 2.05 1.44
C ASP A 85 14.20 0.78 2.11
N CYS A 86 13.08 0.90 2.85
CA CYS A 86 12.42 -0.25 3.47
C CYS A 86 11.98 -1.31 2.44
N GLY A 87 11.54 -0.87 1.27
CA GLY A 87 11.14 -1.74 0.17
C GLY A 87 12.29 -2.49 -0.47
N ASN A 88 13.47 -1.86 -0.54
CA ASN A 88 14.69 -2.51 -1.01
C ASN A 88 15.16 -3.57 0.00
N ASP A 89 15.17 -3.24 1.30
CA ASP A 89 15.57 -4.17 2.37
C ASP A 89 14.68 -5.42 2.38
N TYR A 90 13.35 -5.23 2.39
CA TYR A 90 12.41 -6.35 2.32
C TYR A 90 12.43 -7.05 0.95
N GLY A 91 12.66 -6.30 -0.12
CA GLY A 91 12.79 -6.84 -1.48
C GLY A 91 13.98 -7.79 -1.62
N GLU A 92 15.10 -7.50 -0.96
CA GLU A 92 16.25 -8.41 -0.93
C GLU A 92 15.89 -9.76 -0.27
N ILE A 93 15.15 -9.73 0.83
CA ILE A 93 14.76 -10.95 1.55
C ILE A 93 13.69 -11.75 0.79
N ILE A 94 12.66 -11.07 0.26
CA ILE A 94 11.50 -11.72 -0.36
C ILE A 94 11.79 -12.11 -1.81
N LEU A 95 12.28 -11.15 -2.61
CA LEU A 95 12.46 -11.30 -4.05
C LEU A 95 13.90 -11.69 -4.41
N GLY A 96 14.89 -11.22 -3.64
CA GLY A 96 16.31 -11.53 -3.84
C GLY A 96 16.75 -11.35 -5.30
N GLU A 97 17.39 -12.38 -5.86
CA GLU A 97 17.86 -12.38 -7.25
C GLU A 97 16.74 -12.23 -8.30
N ASN A 98 15.49 -12.57 -7.94
CA ASN A 98 14.35 -12.48 -8.85
C ASN A 98 13.85 -11.04 -9.05
N PHE A 99 14.27 -10.08 -8.20
CA PHE A 99 13.78 -8.70 -8.27
C PHE A 99 13.94 -8.09 -9.67
N SER A 100 15.12 -8.24 -10.26
CA SER A 100 15.42 -7.71 -11.61
C SER A 100 14.58 -8.42 -12.69
N ALA A 101 14.52 -9.75 -12.65
CA ALA A 101 13.77 -10.53 -13.64
C ALA A 101 12.25 -10.22 -13.60
N ILE A 102 11.69 -10.10 -12.40
CA ILE A 102 10.29 -9.73 -12.17
C ILE A 102 10.00 -8.33 -12.72
N THR A 103 10.81 -7.35 -12.34
CA THR A 103 10.58 -5.95 -12.74
C THR A 103 10.75 -5.75 -14.23
N ASN A 104 11.68 -6.45 -14.89
CA ASN A 104 11.84 -6.44 -16.35
C ASN A 104 10.62 -7.03 -17.06
N THR A 105 10.14 -8.18 -16.60
CA THR A 105 8.96 -8.84 -17.19
C THR A 105 7.71 -7.95 -17.09
N ILE A 106 7.52 -7.28 -15.96
CA ILE A 106 6.39 -6.37 -15.76
C ILE A 106 6.56 -5.10 -16.59
N SER A 107 7.77 -4.55 -16.70
CA SER A 107 8.10 -3.41 -17.55
C SER A 107 7.71 -3.67 -19.00
N GLU A 108 8.10 -4.82 -19.55
CA GLU A 108 7.73 -5.24 -20.90
C GLU A 108 6.21 -5.44 -21.05
N SER A 109 5.56 -6.04 -20.04
CA SER A 109 4.12 -6.32 -20.07
C SER A 109 3.26 -5.07 -20.00
N CYS A 110 3.67 -4.08 -19.20
CA CYS A 110 2.92 -2.85 -18.99
C CYS A 110 3.34 -1.71 -19.92
N LEU A 111 4.42 -1.87 -20.71
CA LEU A 111 5.04 -0.82 -21.51
C LEU A 111 5.42 0.41 -20.67
N ILE A 112 5.98 0.17 -19.48
CA ILE A 112 6.42 1.17 -18.51
C ILE A 112 7.93 1.05 -18.31
N GLU A 113 8.62 2.16 -18.06
CA GLU A 113 10.07 2.13 -17.80
C GLU A 113 10.42 1.23 -16.62
N GLU A 114 11.47 0.42 -16.78
CA GLU A 114 11.96 -0.52 -15.76
C GLU A 114 12.21 0.17 -14.41
N ASN A 115 12.81 1.36 -14.40
CA ASN A 115 13.07 2.10 -13.17
C ASN A 115 11.78 2.51 -12.44
N SER A 116 10.74 2.90 -13.19
CA SER A 116 9.40 3.17 -12.65
C SER A 116 8.80 1.91 -12.04
N VAL A 117 8.88 0.77 -12.74
CA VAL A 117 8.39 -0.52 -12.22
C VAL A 117 9.15 -0.93 -10.96
N LYS A 118 10.48 -0.78 -10.93
CA LYS A 118 11.31 -1.07 -9.75
C LYS A 118 10.88 -0.24 -8.55
N LYS A 119 10.67 1.07 -8.72
CA LYS A 119 10.19 1.96 -7.66
C LYS A 119 8.78 1.59 -7.19
N ILE A 120 7.84 1.31 -8.10
CA ILE A 120 6.48 0.88 -7.74
C ILE A 120 6.53 -0.43 -6.94
N THR A 121 7.36 -1.38 -7.38
CA THR A 121 7.59 -2.67 -6.71
C THR A 121 8.14 -2.44 -5.31
N ALA A 122 9.22 -1.67 -5.17
CA ALA A 122 9.83 -1.35 -3.89
C ALA A 122 8.82 -0.71 -2.92
N ILE A 123 8.03 0.28 -3.36
CA ILE A 123 7.01 0.92 -2.51
C ILE A 123 5.89 -0.06 -2.09
N SER A 124 5.57 -1.06 -2.91
CA SER A 124 4.48 -2.01 -2.64
C SER A 124 4.83 -3.12 -1.65
N ILE A 125 6.09 -3.55 -1.59
CA ILE A 125 6.57 -4.59 -0.68
C ILE A 125 6.27 -4.28 0.80
N PRO A 126 6.61 -3.09 1.34
CA PRO A 126 6.31 -2.75 2.72
C PRO A 126 4.81 -2.80 3.03
N VAL A 127 3.95 -2.47 2.06
CA VAL A 127 2.49 -2.56 2.21
C VAL A 127 2.04 -4.01 2.36
N VAL A 128 2.57 -4.92 1.54
CA VAL A 128 2.28 -6.36 1.65
C VAL A 128 2.75 -6.91 3.00
N VAL A 129 3.98 -6.60 3.40
CA VAL A 129 4.55 -7.00 4.70
C VAL A 129 3.67 -6.53 5.86
N ALA A 130 3.22 -5.27 5.82
CA ALA A 130 2.38 -4.71 6.86
C ALA A 130 1.00 -5.38 6.95
N ILE A 131 0.33 -5.60 5.80
CA ILE A 131 -0.96 -6.30 5.77
C ILE A 131 -0.80 -7.70 6.37
N LEU A 132 0.23 -8.45 5.98
CA LEU A 132 0.50 -9.78 6.52
C LEU A 132 0.83 -9.75 8.02
N SER A 133 1.57 -8.73 8.49
CA SER A 133 1.87 -8.55 9.92
C SER A 133 0.61 -8.26 10.73
N ILE A 134 -0.29 -7.38 10.26
CA ILE A 134 -1.60 -7.13 10.90
C ILE A 134 -2.38 -8.43 10.98
N GLN A 135 -2.47 -9.18 9.87
CA GLN A 135 -3.19 -10.44 9.84
C GLN A 135 -2.63 -11.46 10.83
N LYS A 136 -1.30 -11.63 10.85
CA LYS A 136 -0.63 -12.54 11.78
C LYS A 136 -1.00 -12.21 13.23
N LYS A 137 -1.00 -10.92 13.59
CA LYS A 137 -1.36 -10.46 14.95
C LYS A 137 -2.85 -10.63 15.25
N LYS A 138 -3.76 -10.27 14.33
CA LYS A 138 -5.21 -10.44 14.51
C LYS A 138 -5.59 -11.91 14.73
N GLU A 139 -4.98 -12.79 13.96
CA GLU A 139 -5.27 -14.22 13.99
C GLU A 139 -4.43 -14.99 15.04
N ASN A 140 -3.55 -14.32 15.78
CA ASN A 140 -2.65 -14.91 16.79
C ASN A 140 -1.85 -16.11 16.25
N LEU A 141 -1.33 -15.96 15.02
CA LEU A 141 -0.71 -17.06 14.29
C LEU A 141 0.75 -17.29 14.69
N THR A 142 1.14 -18.57 14.64
CA THR A 142 2.51 -19.02 14.86
C THR A 142 3.25 -19.19 13.53
N ASN A 143 4.52 -19.56 13.58
CA ASN A 143 5.41 -19.65 12.41
C ASN A 143 4.81 -20.56 11.32
N ASN A 144 4.30 -21.74 11.71
CA ASN A 144 3.72 -22.75 10.80
C ASN A 144 2.45 -22.30 10.05
N ASP A 145 1.91 -21.12 10.35
CA ASP A 145 0.65 -20.63 9.79
C ASP A 145 0.83 -19.49 8.77
N ILE A 146 2.07 -19.09 8.46
CA ILE A 146 2.33 -18.00 7.51
C ILE A 146 1.88 -18.38 6.09
N GLU A 147 1.99 -19.65 5.71
CA GLU A 147 1.46 -20.11 4.42
C GLU A 147 -0.05 -19.85 4.30
N PHE A 148 -0.81 -20.02 5.40
CA PHE A 148 -2.25 -19.71 5.40
C PHE A 148 -2.55 -18.22 5.21
N LEU A 149 -1.71 -17.34 5.76
CA LEU A 149 -1.84 -15.90 5.54
C LEU A 149 -1.65 -15.54 4.07
N ILE A 150 -0.60 -16.10 3.46
CA ILE A 150 -0.27 -15.89 2.04
C ILE A 150 -1.37 -16.45 1.15
N ASP A 151 -1.85 -17.67 1.42
CA ASP A 151 -2.92 -18.30 0.64
C ASP A 151 -4.24 -17.52 0.78
N ASN A 152 -4.55 -16.96 1.95
CA ASN A 152 -5.72 -16.11 2.14
C ASN A 152 -5.56 -14.77 1.40
N ALA A 153 -4.38 -14.14 1.47
CA ALA A 153 -4.08 -12.92 0.72
C ALA A 153 -4.09 -13.13 -0.80
N LEU A 154 -3.72 -14.32 -1.29
CA LEU A 154 -3.88 -14.69 -2.71
C LEU A 154 -5.35 -14.95 -3.09
N GLY A 155 -6.26 -15.06 -2.13
CA GLY A 155 -7.66 -15.43 -2.35
C GLY A 155 -7.88 -16.93 -2.58
N ASN A 156 -6.88 -17.76 -2.29
CA ASN A 156 -6.93 -19.23 -2.43
C ASN A 156 -7.56 -19.91 -1.19
N SER A 157 -7.75 -19.17 -0.10
CA SER A 157 -8.35 -19.65 1.15
C SER A 157 -9.45 -18.72 1.64
N SER A 158 -10.43 -19.27 2.37
CA SER A 158 -11.52 -18.50 3.01
C SER A 158 -11.36 -18.38 4.52
N LYS A 159 -10.32 -19.01 5.10
CA LYS A 159 -10.15 -19.19 6.54
C LYS A 159 -10.15 -17.87 7.31
N TYR A 160 -9.63 -16.80 6.71
CA TYR A 160 -9.49 -15.46 7.31
C TYR A 160 -10.02 -14.37 6.38
N ASN A 161 -11.03 -14.67 5.58
CA ASN A 161 -11.54 -13.74 4.57
C ASN A 161 -12.06 -12.43 5.18
N ASN A 162 -12.81 -12.52 6.29
CA ASN A 162 -13.43 -11.34 6.90
C ASN A 162 -12.40 -10.48 7.63
N SER A 163 -11.48 -11.08 8.40
CA SER A 163 -10.40 -10.36 9.05
C SER A 163 -9.41 -9.78 8.04
N PHE A 164 -9.23 -10.42 6.88
CA PHE A 164 -8.53 -9.85 5.73
C PHE A 164 -9.19 -8.59 5.18
N LEU A 165 -10.49 -8.67 4.88
CA LEU A 165 -11.27 -7.51 4.45
C LEU A 165 -11.20 -6.38 5.48
N GLU A 166 -11.41 -6.69 6.77
CA GLU A 166 -11.30 -5.70 7.83
C GLU A 166 -9.93 -5.04 7.83
N THR A 167 -8.82 -5.77 7.73
CA THR A 167 -7.48 -5.15 7.71
C THR A 167 -7.24 -4.24 6.52
N ILE A 168 -7.77 -4.54 5.33
CA ILE A 168 -7.60 -3.66 4.16
C ILE A 168 -8.61 -2.49 4.15
N LEU A 169 -9.76 -2.62 4.84
CA LEU A 169 -10.82 -1.61 4.94
C LEU A 169 -10.67 -0.67 6.15
N ASP A 170 -10.30 -1.19 7.32
CA ASP A 170 -10.11 -0.49 8.61
C ASP A 170 -8.88 0.44 8.62
N THR A 171 -8.36 0.74 7.43
CA THR A 171 -7.34 1.78 7.21
C THR A 171 -7.97 3.16 7.05
N GLU A 172 -9.30 3.27 7.27
CA GLU A 172 -10.12 4.46 7.04
C GLU A 172 -10.32 5.39 8.26
N ASP A 173 -9.96 5.02 9.49
CA ASP A 173 -10.24 5.85 10.67
C ASP A 173 -9.22 6.99 10.90
N ASP A 174 -8.94 7.81 9.88
CA ASP A 174 -8.48 9.19 10.08
C ASP A 174 -9.43 10.21 9.40
N PRO A 175 -10.32 10.88 10.16
CA PRO A 175 -11.21 11.92 9.64
C PRO A 175 -10.49 13.19 9.15
N ASN A 176 -9.15 13.24 9.15
CA ASN A 176 -8.36 14.41 8.75
C ASN A 176 -7.63 14.28 7.40
N ILE A 177 -7.80 13.18 6.67
CA ILE A 177 -7.06 12.98 5.41
C ILE A 177 -8.00 13.17 4.21
N ILE A 178 -8.25 14.44 3.90
CA ILE A 178 -8.29 15.12 2.58
C ILE A 178 -9.17 16.38 2.74
N PRO A 179 -8.78 17.62 2.30
CA PRO A 179 -7.72 17.99 1.35
C PRO A 179 -6.96 19.30 1.70
N LYS A 180 -5.70 19.24 2.14
CA LYS A 180 -4.80 20.44 2.04
C LYS A 180 -4.36 20.75 0.59
N ALA A 181 -4.72 19.89 -0.37
CA ALA A 181 -4.45 20.10 -1.80
C ALA A 181 -5.60 20.78 -2.57
N SER A 182 -6.81 20.89 -2.00
CA SER A 182 -7.89 21.69 -2.63
C SER A 182 -7.85 23.14 -2.20
N GLU A 183 -7.26 23.47 -1.04
CA GLU A 183 -7.11 24.86 -0.58
C GLU A 183 -6.02 25.62 -1.35
N MET A 184 -5.00 24.93 -1.88
CA MET A 184 -3.98 25.58 -2.73
C MET A 184 -4.44 25.83 -4.18
N ILE A 185 -5.46 25.12 -4.67
CA ILE A 185 -6.03 25.33 -6.01
C ILE A 185 -7.15 26.38 -5.99
N LEU A 186 -7.71 26.69 -4.82
CA LEU A 186 -8.69 27.76 -4.61
C LEU A 186 -8.06 29.11 -4.24
N GLY A 187 -6.78 29.29 -4.56
CA GLY A 187 -6.14 30.60 -4.56
C GLY A 187 -6.26 31.32 -5.90
N LYS A 188 -7.40 31.97 -6.19
CA LYS A 188 -7.44 33.40 -6.62
C LYS A 188 -8.79 33.88 -7.19
N GLU A 189 -9.15 35.06 -6.70
CA GLU A 189 -9.78 36.20 -7.38
C GLU A 189 -11.31 36.17 -7.63
N ASN A 190 -12.06 36.97 -6.85
CA ASN A 190 -12.49 38.30 -7.31
C ASN A 190 -13.27 39.11 -6.24
N LYS A 191 -12.70 40.27 -5.91
CA LYS A 191 -13.31 41.61 -5.75
C LYS A 191 -14.84 41.77 -5.59
N LYS A 192 -15.16 42.67 -4.63
CA LYS A 192 -16.12 43.81 -4.67
C LYS A 192 -17.48 43.67 -3.96
N ASP A 193 -17.62 44.61 -3.03
CA ASP A 193 -18.75 45.53 -2.81
C ASP A 193 -20.15 45.02 -2.47
N SER A 194 -20.54 45.46 -1.27
CA SER A 194 -21.80 46.13 -0.97
C SER A 194 -23.08 45.30 -0.80
N ILE A 195 -23.98 45.98 -0.09
CA ILE A 195 -25.41 45.75 0.03
C ILE A 195 -25.75 44.67 1.07
N LEU A 196 -26.11 45.10 2.29
CA LEU A 196 -27.47 44.98 2.82
C LEU A 196 -27.52 45.20 4.35
N LYS A 197 -28.25 46.26 4.71
CA LYS A 197 -29.24 46.32 5.80
C LYS A 197 -28.76 46.21 7.26
N GLY A 198 -28.75 47.37 7.90
CA GLY A 198 -28.88 47.50 9.35
C GLY A 198 -29.42 48.87 9.76
N TYR A 199 -30.50 49.32 9.12
CA TYR A 199 -31.20 50.57 9.42
C TYR A 199 -32.49 50.24 10.18
N THR A 200 -32.46 50.28 11.51
CA THR A 200 -33.60 50.48 12.44
C THR A 200 -32.95 50.87 13.78
N GLY A 201 -33.07 52.07 14.36
CA GLY A 201 -34.17 53.03 14.36
C GLY A 201 -35.03 52.82 15.61
N GLY A 202 -34.77 53.56 16.69
CA GLY A 202 -35.60 53.58 17.90
C GLY A 202 -35.18 54.74 18.80
N LYS A 203 -36.09 55.71 18.97
CA LYS A 203 -35.93 56.96 19.71
C LYS A 203 -35.85 56.77 21.22
#